data_AF-A0A1H6UX09-F1
#
_entry.id   AF-A0A1H6UX09-F1
#
_cell.length_a   1.000
_cell.length_b   1.000
_cell.length_c   1.000
_cell.angle_alpha   90.00
_cell.angle_beta   90.00
_cell.angle_gamma   90.00
#
_symmetry.space_group_name_H-M   'P 1'
#
loop_
_entity.id
_entity.type
_entity.pdbx_description
1 polymer ?
#
loop_
_entity_poly.entity_id
_entity_poly.type
_entity_poly.pdbx_seq_one_letter_code
_entity_poly.pdbx_strand_id
1 'polypeptide(L)'
;MASELSTKLIREHKKLAELAGLSSAQSKYAHPKILLLDMGSDVEEALRERWADVVEGSLGTPYRVEKSAIFTPVIQHEELAGHAEAEIVIADLSLGPFDNGPTGEPHRPDGESDLGAKCDRGFIDCRIRTVIAVSSIFDRILKNGGVFVIFAAPRTYMTLAMGQRTYHGFVPEREVKRDVWSITSELADMLITHDAGRSIRVVDSSPVGTLLQKYLSDASFECTLKGGFRKTDPWQTLAVNKFGNAVGIMRRCGKGLTIVLPQLAQKAVFLQELMTIALPELAPHLFPEIERGRWANRAEYELPRVAELQAEKARIAAETEATLARLDTDIEAERAANGWLHDLLTETGDPLVVAVEKALAEIGFEHVVDMDKIRDQEGKSRREDLRIEDRSPLLIVDIKGIGGYPSDDDATQATKHAFINAKELKRTDVQGLAIINHQRHLPPLERENDMPFRQELLDVAGETGLGLLTTFDLYRMVVNMRKLDWPSEHVKAVVYGHQRIEPVPAHYRYIGTVAKAMTGKLGVVIAENEIAVGDRLAVEGLIYFDEADVASIRVNDKPVERAKVGDPAGFLWPDGNAKVREGMRVYAVPNSK
;
A
#
# COMPACT_ATOMS: atom_id res chain seq x y z
N MET A 1 78.04 36.76 2.77
CA MET A 1 78.39 35.64 3.66
C MET A 1 77.25 35.17 4.56
N ALA A 2 76.47 36.04 5.22
CA ALA A 2 75.34 35.60 6.06
C ALA A 2 74.13 35.03 5.27
N SER A 3 73.85 35.51 4.06
CA SER A 3 72.71 34.98 3.26
C SER A 3 73.00 33.62 2.64
N GLU A 4 74.23 33.36 2.17
CA GLU A 4 74.62 32.07 1.58
C GLU A 4 74.66 30.93 2.61
N LEU A 5 75.08 31.21 3.85
CA LEU A 5 75.01 30.25 4.96
C LEU A 5 73.56 29.90 5.33
N SER A 6 72.65 30.88 5.31
CA SER A 6 71.22 30.65 5.57
C SER A 6 70.57 29.83 4.45
N THR A 7 70.89 30.09 3.19
CA THR A 7 70.32 29.33 2.06
C THR A 7 70.85 27.89 2.02
N LYS A 8 72.11 27.65 2.40
CA LYS A 8 72.69 26.30 2.53
C LYS A 8 72.03 25.51 3.66
N LEU A 9 71.82 26.14 4.83
CA LEU A 9 71.18 25.50 6.00
C LEU A 9 69.72 25.14 5.72
N ILE A 10 69.00 25.98 4.97
CA ILE A 10 67.62 25.71 4.56
C ILE A 10 67.56 24.57 3.54
N ARG A 11 68.54 24.49 2.61
CA ARG A 11 68.60 23.41 1.61
C ARG A 11 68.98 22.07 2.25
N GLU A 12 69.87 22.04 3.24
CA GLU A 12 70.18 20.84 4.01
C GLU A 12 69.02 20.40 4.90
N HIS A 13 68.30 21.32 5.55
CA HIS A 13 67.08 20.98 6.29
C HIS A 13 65.96 20.45 5.39
N LYS A 14 65.84 20.99 4.16
CA LYS A 14 64.85 20.50 3.19
C LYS A 14 65.22 19.12 2.64
N LYS A 15 66.52 18.85 2.44
CA LYS A 15 67.02 17.54 2.01
C LYS A 15 66.95 16.50 3.14
N LEU A 16 67.18 16.90 4.39
CA LEU A 16 66.95 16.08 5.60
C LEU A 16 65.46 15.82 5.84
N ALA A 17 64.58 16.79 5.54
CA ALA A 17 63.13 16.60 5.59
C ALA A 17 62.60 15.72 4.45
N GLU A 18 63.19 15.78 3.24
CA GLU A 18 62.89 14.86 2.13
C GLU A 18 63.42 13.44 2.38
N LEU A 19 64.58 13.30 3.03
CA LEU A 19 65.12 12.00 3.47
C LEU A 19 64.34 11.43 4.68
N ALA A 20 63.80 12.28 5.56
CA ALA A 20 62.90 11.87 6.64
C ALA A 20 61.47 11.57 6.15
N GLY A 21 61.05 12.14 5.01
CA GLY A 21 59.77 11.89 4.36
C GLY A 21 59.70 10.58 3.55
N LEU A 22 60.78 9.80 3.49
CA LEU A 22 60.83 8.50 2.81
C LEU A 22 60.74 7.30 3.78
N SER A 23 60.36 7.53 5.03
CA SER A 23 60.02 6.44 5.97
C SER A 23 59.00 6.92 7.00
N SER A 24 57.76 7.17 6.58
CA SER A 24 56.62 7.16 7.50
C SER A 24 55.59 6.17 7.00
N ALA A 25 55.55 4.99 7.62
CA ALA A 25 54.38 4.13 7.56
C ALA A 25 53.16 4.99 7.90
N GLN A 26 52.23 5.14 6.94
CA GLN A 26 50.99 5.86 7.18
C GLN A 26 50.28 5.13 8.33
N SER A 27 50.08 5.79 9.47
CA SER A 27 49.40 5.17 10.61
C SER A 27 48.00 4.78 10.16
N LYS A 28 47.70 3.48 10.21
CA LYS A 28 46.36 2.96 9.90
C LYS A 28 45.37 3.48 10.93
N TYR A 29 44.11 3.63 10.53
CA TYR A 29 43.02 3.99 11.43
C TYR A 29 42.78 2.85 12.43
N ALA A 30 42.68 3.18 13.73
CA ALA A 30 42.49 2.18 14.78
C ALA A 30 41.03 1.72 14.87
N HIS A 31 40.08 2.59 14.52
CA HIS A 31 38.65 2.29 14.41
C HIS A 31 38.15 2.42 12.96
N PRO A 32 37.11 1.67 12.56
CA PRO A 32 36.37 0.68 13.34
C PRO A 32 37.01 -0.73 13.30
N LYS A 33 36.56 -1.62 14.20
CA LYS A 33 36.82 -3.07 14.10
C LYS A 33 35.95 -3.71 13.02
N ILE A 34 36.59 -4.32 12.02
CA ILE A 34 35.93 -4.84 10.82
C ILE A 34 36.02 -6.36 10.81
N LEU A 35 34.88 -7.04 10.75
CA LEU A 35 34.79 -8.48 10.52
C LEU A 35 34.37 -8.76 9.09
N LEU A 36 35.20 -9.48 8.35
CA LEU A 36 34.92 -9.97 7.01
C LEU A 36 34.47 -11.43 7.09
N LEU A 37 33.32 -11.76 6.51
CA LEU A 37 32.73 -13.09 6.50
C LEU A 37 32.65 -13.61 5.07
N ASP A 38 33.33 -14.73 4.80
CA ASP A 38 33.33 -15.41 3.50
C ASP A 38 33.75 -14.47 2.33
N MET A 39 34.65 -13.52 2.61
CA MET A 39 35.18 -12.57 1.62
C MET A 39 36.49 -13.07 1.01
N GLY A 40 36.81 -12.66 -0.21
CA GLY A 40 38.11 -12.95 -0.83
C GLY A 40 39.29 -12.27 -0.11
N SER A 41 40.46 -12.89 -0.15
CA SER A 41 41.70 -12.35 0.47
C SER A 41 42.10 -10.98 -0.09
N ASP A 42 41.72 -10.68 -1.33
CA ASP A 42 41.93 -9.37 -1.97
C ASP A 42 41.22 -8.23 -1.23
N VAL A 43 40.04 -8.50 -0.66
CA VAL A 43 39.29 -7.52 0.13
C VAL A 43 39.97 -7.25 1.46
N GLU A 44 40.45 -8.30 2.11
CA GLU A 44 41.17 -8.19 3.38
C GLU A 44 42.45 -7.36 3.20
N GLU A 45 43.28 -7.72 2.22
CA GLU A 45 44.51 -7.00 1.88
C GLU A 45 44.22 -5.52 1.62
N ALA A 46 43.22 -5.21 0.81
CA ALA A 46 42.83 -3.84 0.48
C ALA A 46 42.37 -3.06 1.72
N LEU A 47 41.54 -3.63 2.60
CA LEU A 47 41.10 -2.93 3.80
C LEU A 47 42.23 -2.75 4.81
N ARG A 48 43.12 -3.74 4.95
CA ARG A 48 44.30 -3.65 5.82
C ARG A 48 45.27 -2.55 5.41
N GLU A 49 45.23 -2.03 4.18
CA GLU A 49 46.05 -0.86 3.81
C GLU A 49 45.74 0.37 4.66
N ARG A 50 44.47 0.54 5.10
CA ARG A 50 44.01 1.75 5.79
C ARG A 50 43.47 1.50 7.20
N TRP A 51 43.01 0.28 7.50
CA TRP A 51 42.39 -0.07 8.77
C TRP A 51 43.26 -1.08 9.52
N ALA A 52 43.53 -0.81 10.80
CA ALA A 52 44.39 -1.66 11.62
C ALA A 52 43.68 -2.94 12.07
N ASP A 53 42.41 -2.84 12.45
CA ASP A 53 41.63 -3.92 13.07
C ASP A 53 40.64 -4.55 12.08
N VAL A 54 41.20 -5.33 11.14
CA VAL A 54 40.44 -6.18 10.22
C VAL A 54 40.60 -7.63 10.66
N VAL A 55 39.50 -8.36 10.82
CA VAL A 55 39.47 -9.77 11.17
C VAL A 55 38.75 -10.53 10.06
N GLU A 56 39.37 -11.59 9.58
CA GLU A 56 38.74 -12.54 8.67
C GLU A 56 38.02 -13.62 9.50
N GLY A 57 36.84 -14.02 9.03
CA GLY A 57 36.09 -15.13 9.54
C GLY A 57 35.32 -15.80 8.42
N SER A 58 34.81 -16.99 8.73
CA SER A 58 33.98 -17.75 7.82
C SER A 58 32.71 -18.17 8.54
N LEU A 59 31.58 -18.15 7.85
CA LEU A 59 30.38 -18.77 8.38
C LEU A 59 30.45 -20.29 8.24
N GLY A 60 31.26 -20.79 7.30
CA GLY A 60 31.44 -22.20 7.01
C GLY A 60 31.33 -22.54 5.53
N THR A 61 31.89 -23.69 5.15
CA THR A 61 31.76 -24.21 3.78
C THR A 61 30.65 -25.28 3.70
N PRO A 62 29.59 -25.08 2.89
CA PRO A 62 28.58 -26.12 2.65
C PRO A 62 29.21 -27.43 2.13
N TYR A 63 28.62 -28.57 2.46
CA TYR A 63 29.15 -29.87 2.06
C TYR A 63 28.11 -30.78 1.42
N ARG A 64 28.57 -31.67 0.55
CA ARG A 64 27.74 -32.67 -0.15
C ARG A 64 27.32 -33.78 0.79
N VAL A 65 26.09 -34.26 0.62
CA VAL A 65 25.55 -35.45 1.29
C VAL A 65 24.77 -36.29 0.30
N GLU A 66 24.62 -37.59 0.57
CA GLU A 66 23.75 -38.43 -0.24
C GLU A 66 22.30 -37.95 -0.14
N LYS A 67 21.67 -37.70 -1.30
CA LYS A 67 20.30 -37.21 -1.35
C LYS A 67 19.33 -38.25 -0.83
N SER A 68 18.70 -37.97 0.31
CA SER A 68 17.77 -38.91 0.96
C SER A 68 16.75 -38.17 1.83
N ALA A 69 15.75 -38.91 2.34
CA ALA A 69 14.71 -38.35 3.22
C ALA A 69 15.16 -38.23 4.69
N ILE A 70 16.35 -38.73 5.03
CA ILE A 70 16.85 -38.77 6.40
C ILE A 70 17.34 -37.38 6.86
N PHE A 71 17.43 -37.22 8.17
CA PHE A 71 18.14 -36.11 8.79
C PHE A 71 19.54 -36.56 9.19
N THR A 72 20.50 -35.65 9.08
CA THR A 72 21.85 -35.82 9.64
C THR A 72 22.23 -34.59 10.45
N PRO A 73 23.09 -34.73 11.48
CA PRO A 73 23.64 -33.57 12.18
C PRO A 73 24.28 -32.58 11.20
N VAL A 74 24.03 -31.29 11.42
CA VAL A 74 24.74 -30.21 10.72
C VAL A 74 26.10 -30.07 11.37
N ILE A 75 27.20 -30.35 10.68
CA ILE A 75 28.55 -30.30 11.28
C ILE A 75 29.27 -29.05 10.78
N GLN A 76 29.70 -28.19 11.71
CA GLN A 76 30.54 -27.02 11.43
C GLN A 76 31.40 -26.67 12.65
N HIS A 77 32.72 -26.82 12.55
CA HIS A 77 33.69 -26.57 13.64
C HIS A 77 34.52 -25.29 13.45
N GLU A 78 34.26 -24.52 12.40
CA GLU A 78 34.83 -23.19 12.23
C GLU A 78 34.24 -22.26 13.30
N GLU A 79 35.05 -21.94 14.30
CA GLU A 79 34.72 -20.94 15.30
C GLU A 79 34.98 -19.54 14.74
N LEU A 80 33.96 -18.69 14.82
CA LEU A 80 34.10 -17.31 14.40
C LEU A 80 34.84 -16.53 15.49
N ALA A 81 36.09 -16.12 15.25
CA ALA A 81 36.85 -15.28 16.18
C ALA A 81 36.55 -13.78 15.98
N GLY A 82 36.77 -12.95 16.99
CA GLY A 82 36.67 -11.48 16.90
C GLY A 82 35.26 -10.88 16.74
N HIS A 83 34.24 -11.70 16.49
CA HIS A 83 32.87 -11.25 16.21
C HIS A 83 32.17 -10.51 17.36
N ALA A 84 32.59 -10.72 18.61
CA ALA A 84 31.94 -10.11 19.76
C ALA A 84 32.21 -8.60 19.91
N GLU A 85 33.30 -8.11 19.33
CA GLU A 85 33.76 -6.71 19.39
C GLU A 85 33.68 -6.01 18.03
N ALA A 86 33.20 -6.69 16.98
CA ALA A 86 33.09 -6.12 15.66
C ALA A 86 32.11 -4.92 15.66
N GLU A 87 32.51 -3.85 14.98
CA GLU A 87 31.70 -2.64 14.79
C GLU A 87 31.10 -2.61 13.38
N ILE A 88 31.81 -3.19 12.41
CA ILE A 88 31.34 -3.38 11.03
C ILE A 88 31.49 -4.85 10.65
N VAL A 89 30.40 -5.46 10.20
CA VAL A 89 30.38 -6.83 9.69
C VAL A 89 30.06 -6.80 8.21
N ILE A 90 30.96 -7.36 7.39
CA ILE A 90 30.81 -7.43 5.94
C ILE A 90 30.74 -8.91 5.57
N ALA A 91 29.65 -9.35 4.95
CA ALA A 91 29.45 -10.75 4.58
C ALA A 91 29.10 -10.91 3.11
N ASP A 92 29.66 -11.92 2.48
CA ASP A 92 29.21 -12.39 1.17
C ASP A 92 28.45 -13.70 1.30
N LEU A 93 27.17 -13.69 0.94
CA LEU A 93 26.31 -14.86 1.09
C LEU A 93 26.40 -15.83 -0.10
N SER A 94 27.21 -15.51 -1.12
CA SER A 94 27.37 -16.36 -2.30
C SER A 94 27.78 -17.78 -1.92
N LEU A 95 27.27 -18.76 -2.68
CA LEU A 95 27.63 -20.16 -2.46
C LEU A 95 28.94 -20.44 -3.19
N GLY A 96 30.01 -20.60 -2.42
CA GLY A 96 31.29 -21.10 -2.89
C GLY A 96 31.24 -22.59 -3.28
N PRO A 97 32.40 -23.20 -3.56
CA PRO A 97 32.49 -24.64 -3.79
C PRO A 97 32.06 -25.42 -2.54
N PHE A 98 31.51 -26.61 -2.74
CA PHE A 98 31.09 -27.48 -1.64
C PHE A 98 32.17 -28.50 -1.32
N ASP A 99 32.37 -28.76 -0.03
CA ASP A 99 33.18 -29.88 0.42
C ASP A 99 32.52 -31.21 0.06
N ASN A 100 33.34 -32.26 -0.04
CA ASN A 100 32.87 -33.61 -0.38
C ASN A 100 32.11 -34.29 0.79
N GLY A 101 32.12 -33.69 1.98
CA GLY A 101 31.45 -34.17 3.18
C GLY A 101 31.76 -33.25 4.38
N PRO A 102 31.16 -33.50 5.55
CA PRO A 102 31.45 -32.73 6.74
C PRO A 102 32.87 -33.00 7.25
N THR A 103 33.50 -31.97 7.81
CA THR A 103 34.79 -32.11 8.51
C THR A 103 34.53 -32.17 10.02
N GLY A 104 34.89 -33.27 10.67
CA GLY A 104 34.76 -33.47 12.12
C GLY A 104 33.53 -34.27 12.55
N GLU A 105 33.36 -34.39 13.87
CA GLU A 105 32.27 -35.16 14.50
C GLU A 105 31.03 -34.30 14.77
N PRO A 106 29.85 -34.90 15.05
CA PRO A 106 28.70 -34.15 15.54
C PRO A 106 29.00 -33.33 16.80
N HIS A 107 28.25 -32.24 16.97
CA HIS A 107 28.46 -31.25 18.03
C HIS A 107 27.97 -31.73 19.41
N ARG A 108 27.12 -32.75 19.41
CA ARG A 108 26.52 -33.32 20.61
C ARG A 108 26.64 -34.85 20.62
N PRO A 109 26.79 -35.46 21.80
CA PRO A 109 26.72 -36.91 21.97
C PRO A 109 25.39 -37.53 21.51
N ASP A 110 25.38 -38.84 21.34
CA ASP A 110 24.16 -39.60 21.11
C ASP A 110 23.17 -39.43 22.26
N GLY A 111 21.89 -39.27 21.92
CA GLY A 111 20.81 -38.99 22.89
C GLY A 111 20.70 -37.53 23.33
N GLU A 112 21.63 -36.64 22.96
CA GLU A 112 21.48 -35.20 23.19
C GLU A 112 20.87 -34.48 21.99
N SER A 113 20.18 -33.36 22.26
CA SER A 113 19.54 -32.55 21.23
C SER A 113 20.58 -31.73 20.46
N ASP A 114 20.64 -31.91 19.14
CA ASP A 114 21.51 -31.19 18.21
C ASP A 114 20.71 -30.62 17.02
N LEU A 115 21.35 -29.76 16.23
CA LEU A 115 20.81 -29.26 14.97
C LEU A 115 21.04 -30.28 13.85
N GLY A 116 19.94 -30.76 13.26
CA GLY A 116 19.93 -31.64 12.10
C GLY A 116 19.35 -30.95 10.87
N ALA A 117 19.82 -31.39 9.70
CA ALA A 117 19.30 -31.00 8.40
C ALA A 117 18.84 -32.22 7.62
N LYS A 118 17.74 -32.08 6.89
CA LYS A 118 17.28 -33.10 5.95
C LYS A 118 18.19 -33.15 4.72
N CYS A 119 18.58 -34.34 4.29
CA CYS A 119 19.50 -34.53 3.17
C CYS A 119 18.83 -34.41 1.78
N ASP A 120 17.60 -33.90 1.68
CA ASP A 120 16.79 -33.95 0.46
C ASP A 120 17.27 -33.02 -0.66
N ARG A 121 18.21 -32.11 -0.36
CA ARG A 121 18.89 -31.26 -1.35
C ARG A 121 20.18 -31.87 -1.92
N GLY A 122 20.72 -32.94 -1.32
CA GLY A 122 22.03 -33.50 -1.68
C GLY A 122 23.23 -32.67 -1.20
N PHE A 123 22.98 -31.67 -0.34
CA PHE A 123 24.00 -30.89 0.35
C PHE A 123 23.43 -30.32 1.65
N ILE A 124 24.32 -29.90 2.56
CA ILE A 124 23.99 -29.20 3.80
C ILE A 124 24.75 -27.88 3.84
N ASP A 125 24.02 -26.78 3.91
CA ASP A 125 24.56 -25.44 4.19
C ASP A 125 24.81 -25.31 5.69
N CYS A 126 26.03 -25.65 6.11
CA CYS A 126 26.41 -25.73 7.51
C CYS A 126 26.63 -24.35 8.15
N ARG A 127 26.69 -23.28 7.33
CA ARG A 127 26.79 -21.88 7.78
C ARG A 127 25.70 -21.48 8.76
N ILE A 128 24.55 -22.14 8.66
CA ILE A 128 23.43 -21.90 9.56
C ILE A 128 23.76 -22.19 11.03
N ARG A 129 24.65 -23.15 11.33
CA ARG A 129 25.06 -23.42 12.70
C ARG A 129 25.79 -22.21 13.30
N THR A 130 26.74 -21.65 12.56
CA THR A 130 27.47 -20.44 12.95
C THR A 130 26.52 -19.26 13.12
N VAL A 131 25.63 -19.03 12.13
CA VAL A 131 24.60 -17.97 12.18
C VAL A 131 23.72 -18.07 13.42
N ILE A 132 23.22 -19.26 13.77
CA ILE A 132 22.41 -19.46 14.97
C ILE A 132 23.21 -19.11 16.23
N ALA A 133 24.48 -19.52 16.30
CA ALA A 133 25.34 -19.27 17.46
C ALA A 133 25.61 -17.77 17.67
N VAL A 134 25.81 -17.00 16.60
CA VAL A 134 26.26 -15.59 16.68
C VAL A 134 25.14 -14.56 16.50
N SER A 135 23.94 -14.96 16.03
CA SER A 135 22.84 -14.05 15.72
C SER A 135 22.49 -13.07 16.83
N SER A 136 22.47 -13.51 18.09
CA SER A 136 22.18 -12.65 19.25
C SER A 136 23.26 -11.57 19.49
N ILE A 137 24.52 -11.88 19.18
CA ILE A 137 25.65 -10.95 19.27
C ILE A 137 25.59 -9.95 18.13
N PHE A 138 25.27 -10.40 16.91
CA PHE A 138 25.10 -9.53 15.74
C PHE A 138 23.91 -8.58 15.89
N ASP A 139 22.78 -9.04 16.42
CA ASP A 139 21.66 -8.16 16.81
C ASP A 139 22.10 -7.13 17.86
N ARG A 140 22.97 -7.51 18.80
CA ARG A 140 23.53 -6.58 19.79
C ARG A 140 24.43 -5.54 19.14
N ILE A 141 25.31 -5.92 18.21
CA ILE A 141 26.15 -4.98 17.45
C ILE A 141 25.29 -3.97 16.70
N LEU A 142 24.29 -4.45 15.95
CA LEU A 142 23.39 -3.59 15.18
C LEU A 142 22.63 -2.62 16.11
N LYS A 143 22.07 -3.11 17.23
CA LYS A 143 21.38 -2.25 18.22
C LYS A 143 22.27 -1.16 18.83
N ASN A 144 23.58 -1.40 18.92
CA ASN A 144 24.54 -0.46 19.50
C ASN A 144 25.24 0.42 18.46
N GLY A 145 24.74 0.47 17.22
CA GLY A 145 25.24 1.38 16.21
C GLY A 145 26.25 0.78 15.24
N GLY A 146 26.44 -0.54 15.24
CA GLY A 146 27.25 -1.21 14.24
C GLY A 146 26.62 -1.23 12.86
N VAL A 147 27.43 -1.56 11.85
CA VAL A 147 27.04 -1.60 10.44
C VAL A 147 27.16 -3.02 9.89
N PHE A 148 26.13 -3.48 9.18
CA PHE A 148 26.14 -4.73 8.43
C PHE A 148 26.11 -4.44 6.94
N VAL A 149 27.06 -4.99 6.18
CA VAL A 149 27.12 -4.92 4.72
C VAL A 149 27.05 -6.33 4.16
N ILE A 150 25.98 -6.64 3.43
CA ILE A 150 25.68 -7.99 2.94
C ILE A 150 25.68 -7.99 1.42
N PHE A 151 26.58 -8.76 0.80
CA PHE A 151 26.46 -9.09 -0.62
C PHE A 151 25.46 -10.22 -0.79
N ALA A 152 24.35 -9.91 -1.46
CA ALA A 152 23.18 -10.76 -1.54
C ALA A 152 23.41 -11.98 -2.44
N ALA A 153 22.85 -13.11 -2.01
CA ALA A 153 22.78 -14.34 -2.77
C ALA A 153 21.39 -14.98 -2.59
N PRO A 154 21.03 -15.98 -3.43
CA PRO A 154 19.77 -16.69 -3.28
C PRO A 154 19.62 -17.31 -1.89
N ARG A 155 18.39 -17.32 -1.38
CA ARG A 155 18.10 -17.95 -0.09
C ARG A 155 18.13 -19.47 -0.21
N THR A 156 19.03 -20.11 0.51
CA THR A 156 19.14 -21.58 0.55
C THR A 156 18.10 -22.15 1.52
N TYR A 157 16.99 -22.67 0.99
CA TYR A 157 15.97 -23.31 1.82
C TYR A 157 16.34 -24.74 2.18
N MET A 158 16.52 -24.99 3.48
CA MET A 158 16.75 -26.31 4.07
C MET A 158 15.72 -26.63 5.13
N THR A 159 15.31 -27.90 5.21
CA THR A 159 14.50 -28.38 6.33
C THR A 159 15.42 -28.69 7.51
N LEU A 160 15.34 -27.86 8.55
CA LEU A 160 16.14 -27.98 9.76
C LEU A 160 15.27 -28.37 10.94
N ALA A 161 15.85 -29.14 11.86
CA ALA A 161 15.20 -29.50 13.11
C ALA A 161 16.21 -29.64 14.25
N MET A 162 15.79 -29.27 15.46
CA MET A 162 16.41 -29.78 16.68
C MET A 162 15.92 -31.21 16.90
N GLY A 163 16.81 -32.10 17.31
CA GLY A 163 16.47 -33.50 17.54
C GLY A 163 17.66 -34.30 18.05
N GLN A 164 17.47 -35.58 18.30
CA GLN A 164 18.49 -36.43 18.92
C GLN A 164 19.05 -37.43 17.91
N ARG A 165 20.35 -37.71 18.00
CA ARG A 165 20.93 -38.85 17.29
C ARG A 165 20.73 -40.12 18.10
N THR A 166 20.16 -41.14 17.47
CA THR A 166 19.96 -42.47 18.03
C THR A 166 20.74 -43.50 17.23
N TYR A 167 20.78 -44.75 17.71
CA TYR A 167 21.34 -45.88 16.95
C TYR A 167 20.67 -46.08 15.58
N HIS A 168 19.42 -45.62 15.41
CA HIS A 168 18.66 -45.70 14.16
C HIS A 168 18.75 -44.45 13.28
N GLY A 169 19.58 -43.46 13.67
CA GLY A 169 19.75 -42.19 12.96
C GLY A 169 19.21 -40.99 13.73
N PHE A 170 19.16 -39.83 13.07
CA PHE A 170 18.70 -38.58 13.66
C PHE A 170 17.16 -38.52 13.69
N VAL A 171 16.59 -38.30 14.87
CA VAL A 171 15.15 -38.17 15.09
C VAL A 171 14.82 -36.69 15.29
N PRO A 172 14.19 -36.00 14.31
CA PRO A 172 13.81 -34.60 14.45
C PRO A 172 12.66 -34.44 15.46
N GLU A 173 12.77 -33.48 16.37
CA GLU A 173 11.78 -33.20 17.43
C GLU A 173 11.08 -31.85 17.22
N ARG A 174 11.84 -30.82 16.83
CA ARG A 174 11.31 -29.45 16.65
C ARG A 174 11.90 -28.78 15.42
N GLU A 175 11.03 -28.33 14.52
CA GLU A 175 11.44 -27.58 13.32
C GLU A 175 12.19 -26.28 13.67
N VAL A 176 13.23 -25.95 12.90
CA VAL A 176 13.99 -24.71 12.99
C VAL A 176 13.78 -23.90 11.72
N LYS A 177 13.11 -22.74 11.84
CA LYS A 177 12.80 -21.84 10.72
C LYS A 177 13.86 -20.74 10.61
N ARG A 178 15.08 -21.12 10.24
CA ARG A 178 16.25 -20.24 10.07
C ARG A 178 17.06 -20.69 8.86
N ASP A 179 17.86 -19.77 8.34
CA ASP A 179 18.84 -19.99 7.28
C ASP A 179 19.92 -18.89 7.38
N VAL A 180 20.86 -18.84 6.43
CA VAL A 180 22.00 -17.94 6.47
C VAL A 180 21.58 -16.45 6.53
N TRP A 181 20.44 -16.08 5.94
CA TRP A 181 19.89 -14.72 6.07
C TRP A 181 19.41 -14.39 7.48
N SER A 182 19.37 -15.37 8.39
CA SER A 182 19.11 -15.13 9.82
C SER A 182 20.35 -14.64 10.59
N ILE A 183 21.40 -14.20 9.88
CA ILE A 183 22.61 -13.57 10.46
C ILE A 183 22.25 -12.40 11.39
N THR A 184 21.19 -11.65 11.08
CA THR A 184 20.52 -10.74 12.00
C THR A 184 19.02 -11.01 12.02
N SER A 185 18.35 -10.62 13.10
CA SER A 185 16.90 -10.77 13.21
C SER A 185 16.12 -9.94 12.18
N GLU A 186 16.71 -8.86 11.67
CA GLU A 186 16.14 -7.96 10.65
C GLU A 186 16.16 -8.58 9.25
N LEU A 187 17.18 -9.37 8.94
CA LEU A 187 17.32 -10.03 7.66
C LEU A 187 16.50 -11.33 7.59
N ALA A 188 16.23 -11.94 8.75
CA ALA A 188 15.55 -13.23 8.86
C ALA A 188 14.13 -13.25 8.23
N ASP A 189 13.41 -12.14 8.29
CA ASP A 189 12.02 -12.02 7.80
C ASP A 189 11.89 -11.40 6.40
N MET A 190 13.00 -11.11 5.74
CA MET A 190 12.99 -10.62 4.36
C MET A 190 12.48 -11.67 3.38
N LEU A 191 11.70 -11.21 2.40
CA LEU A 191 11.33 -12.03 1.26
C LEU A 191 12.44 -11.91 0.20
N ILE A 192 13.09 -13.04 -0.07
CA ILE A 192 14.17 -13.16 -1.05
C ILE A 192 13.69 -14.12 -2.12
N THR A 193 13.59 -13.62 -3.35
CA THR A 193 13.14 -14.41 -4.50
C THR A 193 14.31 -14.62 -5.45
N HIS A 194 14.54 -15.86 -5.86
CA HIS A 194 15.58 -16.17 -6.84
C HIS A 194 15.21 -15.53 -8.19
N ASP A 195 16.09 -14.66 -8.69
CA ASP A 195 15.99 -13.97 -9.97
C ASP A 195 17.37 -13.45 -10.31
N ALA A 196 17.85 -13.64 -11.54
CA ALA A 196 19.24 -13.36 -11.89
C ALA A 196 19.35 -12.42 -13.09
N GLY A 197 20.33 -11.52 -13.04
CA GLY A 197 20.59 -10.61 -14.14
C GLY A 197 21.72 -9.62 -13.89
N ARG A 198 21.98 -8.78 -14.90
CA ARG A 198 23.03 -7.74 -14.88
C ARG A 198 22.48 -6.32 -15.08
N SER A 199 21.21 -6.17 -15.44
CA SER A 199 20.60 -4.86 -15.64
C SER A 199 20.19 -4.27 -14.29
N ILE A 200 21.07 -3.47 -13.71
CA ILE A 200 20.88 -2.81 -12.40
C ILE A 200 20.86 -1.30 -12.61
N ARG A 201 19.95 -0.61 -11.92
CA ARG A 201 19.87 0.86 -11.88
C ARG A 201 19.77 1.33 -10.45
N VAL A 202 20.65 2.26 -10.03
CA VAL A 202 20.51 2.93 -8.73
C VAL A 202 19.32 3.89 -8.78
N VAL A 203 18.51 3.87 -7.73
CA VAL A 203 17.36 4.78 -7.54
C VAL A 203 17.51 5.65 -6.29
N ASP A 204 18.58 5.43 -5.53
CA ASP A 204 18.92 6.15 -4.31
C ASP A 204 19.99 7.22 -4.53
N SER A 205 19.84 8.36 -3.84
CA SER A 205 20.79 9.48 -3.88
C SER A 205 21.63 9.61 -2.60
N SER A 206 21.60 8.62 -1.69
CA SER A 206 22.47 8.62 -0.51
C SER A 206 23.94 8.46 -0.92
N PRO A 207 24.90 8.64 0.02
CA PRO A 207 26.31 8.37 -0.24
C PRO A 207 26.56 6.93 -0.72
N VAL A 208 25.80 5.95 -0.21
CA VAL A 208 25.90 4.54 -0.63
C VAL A 208 25.34 4.35 -2.04
N GLY A 209 24.19 4.94 -2.36
CA GLY A 209 23.61 4.89 -3.72
C GLY A 209 24.53 5.53 -4.75
N THR A 210 25.06 6.71 -4.45
CA THR A 210 26.01 7.45 -5.29
C THR A 210 27.28 6.65 -5.53
N LEU A 211 27.80 5.99 -4.48
CA LEU A 211 28.95 5.12 -4.61
C LEU A 211 28.63 3.89 -5.48
N LEU A 212 27.53 3.20 -5.18
CA LEU A 212 27.09 2.00 -5.90
C LEU A 212 26.96 2.25 -7.41
N GLN A 213 26.47 3.43 -7.81
CA GLN A 213 26.31 3.81 -9.21
C GLN A 213 27.62 3.74 -10.01
N LYS A 214 28.79 3.97 -9.37
CA LYS A 214 30.11 3.88 -10.02
C LYS A 214 30.54 2.45 -10.32
N TYR A 215 30.00 1.48 -9.59
CA TYR A 215 30.43 0.07 -9.60
C TYR A 215 29.42 -0.87 -10.28
N LEU A 216 28.47 -0.32 -11.05
CA LEU A 216 27.43 -1.12 -11.71
C LEU A 216 27.85 -1.77 -13.04
N SER A 217 28.96 -1.37 -13.67
CA SER A 217 29.34 -1.82 -15.02
C SER A 217 29.40 -3.35 -15.15
N ASP A 218 29.86 -4.01 -14.09
CA ASP A 218 30.05 -5.47 -14.02
C ASP A 218 29.32 -6.08 -12.82
N ALA A 219 28.29 -5.40 -12.31
CA ALA A 219 27.48 -5.91 -11.21
C ALA A 219 26.44 -6.92 -11.70
N SER A 220 26.11 -7.88 -10.84
CA SER A 220 25.04 -8.85 -11.08
C SER A 220 24.22 -9.08 -9.83
N PHE A 221 22.95 -9.42 -10.02
CA PHE A 221 22.08 -9.89 -8.95
C PHE A 221 21.69 -11.34 -9.21
N GLU A 222 21.47 -12.08 -8.13
CA GLU A 222 21.02 -13.48 -8.13
C GLU A 222 19.71 -13.66 -7.36
N CYS A 223 19.25 -12.60 -6.69
CA CYS A 223 17.95 -12.54 -6.07
C CYS A 223 17.38 -11.12 -6.08
N THR A 224 16.07 -11.02 -5.95
CA THR A 224 15.37 -9.78 -5.63
C THR A 224 14.95 -9.76 -4.17
N LEU A 225 14.92 -8.56 -3.61
CA LEU A 225 14.74 -8.30 -2.19
C LEU A 225 13.41 -7.58 -1.98
N LYS A 226 12.63 -8.04 -1.00
CA LYS A 226 11.49 -7.30 -0.47
C LYS A 226 11.58 -7.30 1.04
N GLY A 227 11.56 -6.10 1.62
CA GLY A 227 11.69 -5.89 3.05
C GLY A 227 10.69 -6.71 3.87
N GLY A 228 11.10 -7.13 5.07
CA GLY A 228 10.27 -7.90 6.00
C GLY A 228 9.08 -7.11 6.57
N PHE A 229 8.23 -7.80 7.35
CA PHE A 229 6.94 -7.28 7.82
C PHE A 229 7.04 -6.30 9.02
N ARG A 230 8.24 -5.94 9.47
CA ARG A 230 8.45 -5.03 10.62
C ARG A 230 8.13 -3.59 10.23
N LYS A 231 7.07 -3.03 10.82
CA LYS A 231 6.43 -1.74 10.46
C LYS A 231 7.16 -0.47 10.91
N THR A 232 8.19 -0.54 11.75
CA THR A 232 8.72 0.66 12.42
C THR A 232 9.58 1.54 11.52
N ASP A 233 10.36 0.95 10.60
CA ASP A 233 11.21 1.70 9.65
C ASP A 233 11.21 0.98 8.30
N PRO A 234 10.83 1.65 7.20
CA PRO A 234 10.80 1.02 5.89
C PRO A 234 12.23 0.80 5.35
N TRP A 235 12.39 -0.28 4.58
CA TRP A 235 13.60 -0.49 3.80
C TRP A 235 13.69 0.52 2.66
N GLN A 236 14.81 1.23 2.59
CA GLN A 236 15.14 2.14 1.49
C GLN A 236 15.72 1.33 0.33
N THR A 237 15.15 1.49 -0.86
CA THR A 237 15.67 0.82 -2.06
C THR A 237 16.87 1.59 -2.60
N LEU A 238 18.02 0.91 -2.72
CA LEU A 238 19.24 1.46 -3.30
C LEU A 238 19.24 1.29 -4.81
N ALA A 239 18.95 0.08 -5.28
CA ALA A 239 19.02 -0.28 -6.69
C ALA A 239 17.92 -1.26 -7.07
N VAL A 240 17.47 -1.18 -8.33
CA VAL A 240 16.43 -2.01 -8.92
C VAL A 240 16.89 -2.69 -10.20
N ASN A 241 16.28 -3.82 -10.53
CA ASN A 241 16.43 -4.45 -11.84
C ASN A 241 15.54 -3.76 -12.90
N LYS A 242 15.59 -4.24 -14.16
CA LYS A 242 14.79 -3.69 -15.27
C LYS A 242 13.27 -3.75 -15.08
N PHE A 243 12.79 -4.58 -14.16
CA PHE A 243 11.37 -4.75 -13.83
C PHE A 243 10.95 -3.93 -12.61
N GLY A 244 11.87 -3.16 -12.01
CA GLY A 244 11.59 -2.36 -10.82
C GLY A 244 11.69 -3.13 -9.50
N ASN A 245 12.11 -4.40 -9.52
CA ASN A 245 12.32 -5.17 -8.28
C ASN A 245 13.64 -4.76 -7.62
N ALA A 246 13.65 -4.60 -6.30
CA ALA A 246 14.85 -4.21 -5.58
C ALA A 246 15.91 -5.31 -5.59
N VAL A 247 17.15 -4.93 -5.83
CA VAL A 247 18.34 -5.80 -5.83
C VAL A 247 19.44 -5.26 -4.90
N GLY A 248 19.25 -4.06 -4.36
CA GLY A 248 20.00 -3.52 -3.25
C GLY A 248 19.09 -2.66 -2.38
N ILE A 249 19.20 -2.78 -1.07
CA ILE A 249 18.38 -2.07 -0.09
C ILE A 249 19.23 -1.69 1.13
N MET A 250 18.75 -0.71 1.88
CA MET A 250 19.40 -0.24 3.11
C MET A 250 18.33 0.10 4.13
N ARG A 251 18.65 -0.06 5.41
CA ARG A 251 17.75 0.34 6.50
C ARG A 251 18.52 0.74 7.74
N ARG A 252 18.05 1.79 8.41
CA ARG A 252 18.47 2.11 9.78
C ARG A 252 17.65 1.28 10.77
N CYS A 253 18.35 0.69 11.75
CA CYS A 253 17.78 -0.13 12.81
C CYS A 253 18.19 0.45 14.17
N GLY A 254 17.37 1.36 14.70
CA GLY A 254 17.76 2.16 15.87
C GLY A 254 19.00 3.01 15.54
N LYS A 255 20.13 2.72 16.22
CA LYS A 255 21.41 3.39 15.95
C LYS A 255 22.24 2.72 14.84
N GLY A 256 21.93 1.47 14.50
CA GLY A 256 22.69 0.68 13.51
C GLY A 256 22.20 0.85 12.08
N LEU A 257 22.96 0.27 11.15
CA LEU A 257 22.70 0.36 9.72
C LEU A 257 22.93 -1.00 9.07
N THR A 258 21.95 -1.46 8.29
CA THR A 258 22.08 -2.66 7.44
C THR A 258 22.02 -2.24 5.98
N ILE A 259 22.98 -2.71 5.20
CA ILE A 259 23.11 -2.45 3.77
C ILE A 259 23.18 -3.81 3.07
N VAL A 260 22.26 -4.05 2.14
CA VAL A 260 22.23 -5.26 1.31
C VAL A 260 22.49 -4.84 -0.14
N LEU A 261 23.51 -5.41 -0.76
CA LEU A 261 24.03 -5.03 -2.06
C LEU A 261 23.96 -6.22 -3.04
N PRO A 262 23.82 -5.97 -4.35
CA PRO A 262 24.03 -7.01 -5.35
C PRO A 262 25.51 -7.44 -5.39
N GLN A 263 25.80 -8.53 -6.09
CA GLN A 263 27.18 -8.98 -6.30
C GLN A 263 27.94 -7.98 -7.19
N LEU A 264 29.12 -7.57 -6.75
CA LEU A 264 30.01 -6.63 -7.46
C LEU A 264 31.28 -7.35 -7.89
N ALA A 265 31.80 -7.02 -9.08
CA ALA A 265 33.09 -7.55 -9.54
C ALA A 265 34.29 -6.98 -8.75
N GLN A 266 34.23 -5.70 -8.36
CA GLN A 266 35.34 -4.99 -7.70
C GLN A 266 35.02 -4.70 -6.22
N LYS A 267 34.77 -5.75 -5.43
CA LYS A 267 34.39 -5.62 -4.00
C LYS A 267 35.44 -4.89 -3.17
N ALA A 268 36.73 -5.19 -3.37
CA ALA A 268 37.82 -4.59 -2.61
C ALA A 268 37.84 -3.05 -2.73
N VAL A 269 37.83 -2.53 -3.96
CA VAL A 269 37.86 -1.08 -4.23
C VAL A 269 36.57 -0.40 -3.78
N PHE A 270 35.42 -1.03 -4.04
CA PHE A 270 34.13 -0.54 -3.57
C PHE A 270 34.10 -0.39 -2.05
N LEU A 271 34.58 -1.41 -1.31
CA LEU A 271 34.60 -1.39 0.15
C LEU A 271 35.60 -0.35 0.69
N GLN A 272 36.74 -0.13 0.04
CA GLN A 272 37.64 0.97 0.43
C GLN A 272 36.95 2.34 0.31
N GLU A 273 36.22 2.61 -0.79
CA GLU A 273 35.45 3.84 -0.93
C GLU A 273 34.28 3.92 0.04
N LEU A 274 33.56 2.81 0.26
CA LEU A 274 32.45 2.72 1.20
C LEU A 274 32.91 3.13 2.61
N MET A 275 34.04 2.57 3.05
CA MET A 275 34.61 2.79 4.38
C MET A 275 35.23 4.19 4.54
N THR A 276 35.71 4.83 3.47
CA THR A 276 36.40 6.14 3.56
C THR A 276 35.57 7.34 3.14
N ILE A 277 34.42 7.11 2.50
CA ILE A 277 33.54 8.17 1.99
C ILE A 277 32.14 8.02 2.58
N ALA A 278 31.45 6.93 2.28
CA ALA A 278 30.02 6.83 2.54
C ALA A 278 29.67 6.48 4.01
N LEU A 279 30.34 5.49 4.62
CA LEU A 279 30.07 5.11 6.01
C LEU A 279 30.48 6.17 7.03
N PRO A 280 31.59 6.92 6.86
CA PRO A 280 31.87 8.05 7.73
C PRO A 280 30.71 9.04 7.77
N GLU A 281 30.05 9.34 6.65
CA GLU A 281 28.89 10.23 6.62
C GLU A 281 27.66 9.62 7.33
N LEU A 282 27.41 8.32 7.15
CA LEU A 282 26.20 7.65 7.66
C LEU A 282 26.29 7.19 9.12
N ALA A 283 27.48 6.77 9.57
CA ALA A 283 27.78 6.24 10.90
C ALA A 283 29.06 6.89 11.49
N PRO A 284 29.09 8.22 11.68
CA PRO A 284 30.27 8.97 12.13
C PRO A 284 30.96 8.42 13.37
N HIS A 285 30.18 7.90 14.31
CA HIS A 285 30.67 7.42 15.61
C HIS A 285 31.63 6.24 15.48
N LEU A 286 31.59 5.51 14.37
CA LEU A 286 32.53 4.41 14.05
C LEU A 286 33.84 4.89 13.42
N PHE A 287 33.91 6.17 13.04
CA PHE A 287 35.06 6.76 12.33
C PHE A 287 35.57 8.02 13.04
N PRO A 288 35.96 7.94 14.34
CA PRO A 288 36.36 9.10 15.13
C PRO A 288 37.59 9.83 14.55
N GLU A 289 38.42 9.12 13.80
CA GLU A 289 39.66 9.63 13.21
C GLU A 289 39.47 10.27 11.82
N ILE A 290 38.28 10.12 11.20
CA ILE A 290 37.98 10.69 9.87
C ILE A 290 37.28 12.04 10.04
N GLU A 291 38.10 13.07 10.23
CA GLU A 291 37.69 14.47 10.32
C GLU A 291 37.71 15.17 8.94
N ARG A 292 37.01 14.63 7.93
CA ARG A 292 36.89 15.27 6.60
C ARG A 292 35.96 16.49 6.63
N GLY A 293 36.41 17.61 7.21
CA GLY A 293 35.73 18.92 7.12
C GLY A 293 34.44 19.08 7.94
N ARG A 294 34.05 18.08 8.75
CA ARG A 294 32.83 18.13 9.57
C ARG A 294 32.87 19.12 10.74
N TRP A 295 34.04 19.64 11.10
CA TRP A 295 34.13 20.72 12.07
C TRP A 295 33.32 21.96 11.62
N ALA A 296 33.22 22.21 10.30
CA ALA A 296 32.47 23.33 9.76
C ALA A 296 30.94 23.24 9.96
N ASN A 297 30.40 22.03 10.17
CA ASN A 297 28.97 21.78 10.38
C ASN A 297 28.62 21.52 11.86
N ARG A 298 29.58 21.63 12.78
CA ARG A 298 29.25 21.63 14.22
C ARG A 298 28.46 22.89 14.53
N ALA A 299 27.56 22.84 15.52
CA ALA A 299 26.73 23.99 15.90
C ALA A 299 27.53 25.27 16.19
N GLU A 300 28.78 25.12 16.66
CA GLU A 300 29.72 26.19 16.97
C GLU A 300 30.26 26.93 15.72
N TYR A 301 30.22 26.28 14.56
CA TYR A 301 30.81 26.75 13.29
C TYR A 301 29.79 26.84 12.14
N GLU A 302 28.55 26.38 12.34
CA GLU A 302 27.47 26.41 11.35
C GLU A 302 26.95 27.84 11.11
N LEU A 303 26.55 28.14 9.88
CA LEU A 303 26.06 29.49 9.54
C LEU A 303 24.67 29.71 10.16
N PRO A 304 24.41 30.85 10.84
CA PRO A 304 23.11 31.12 11.47
C PRO A 304 21.91 30.93 10.54
N ARG A 305 22.04 31.36 9.27
CA ARG A 305 21.00 31.19 8.26
C ARG A 305 20.72 29.72 7.91
N VAL A 306 21.73 28.86 7.94
CA VAL A 306 21.56 27.42 7.70
C VAL A 306 20.82 26.78 8.86
N ALA A 307 21.14 27.13 10.10
CA ALA A 307 20.42 26.68 11.28
C ALA A 307 18.94 27.13 11.26
N GLU A 308 18.65 28.38 10.88
CA GLU A 308 17.28 28.87 10.67
C GLU A 308 16.52 28.04 9.63
N LEU A 309 17.13 27.77 8.48
CA LEU A 309 16.51 26.98 7.42
C LEU A 309 16.29 25.51 7.83
N GLN A 310 17.19 24.93 8.61
CA GLN A 310 17.02 23.58 9.16
C GLN A 310 15.88 23.54 10.19
N ALA A 311 15.78 24.53 11.07
CA ALA A 311 14.67 24.66 12.01
C ALA A 311 13.33 24.84 11.28
N GLU A 312 13.31 25.66 10.22
CA GLU A 312 12.12 25.86 9.40
C GLU A 312 11.71 24.57 8.67
N LYS A 313 12.68 23.81 8.12
CA LYS A 313 12.42 22.50 7.52
C LYS A 313 11.82 21.52 8.53
N ALA A 314 12.35 21.49 9.76
CA ALA A 314 11.83 20.64 10.83
C ALA A 314 10.41 21.05 11.26
N ARG A 315 10.14 22.37 11.35
CA ARG A 315 8.81 22.91 11.65
C ARG A 315 7.79 22.52 10.59
N ILE A 316 8.10 22.74 9.31
CA ILE A 316 7.22 22.36 8.18
C ILE A 316 6.97 20.85 8.17
N ALA A 317 8.00 20.04 8.41
CA ALA A 317 7.85 18.58 8.46
C ALA A 317 6.88 18.16 9.58
N ALA A 318 7.04 18.71 10.79
CA ALA A 318 6.15 18.42 11.92
C ALA A 318 4.71 18.90 11.68
N GLU A 319 4.53 20.10 11.12
CA GLU A 319 3.20 20.63 10.75
C GLU A 319 2.51 19.76 9.68
N THR A 320 3.28 19.29 8.69
CA THR A 320 2.77 18.41 7.64
C THR A 320 2.38 17.05 8.20
N GLU A 321 3.21 16.44 9.04
CA GLU A 321 2.93 15.15 9.69
C GLU A 321 1.67 15.23 10.56
N ALA A 322 1.53 16.28 11.36
CA ALA A 322 0.32 16.51 12.16
C ALA A 322 -0.93 16.71 11.29
N THR A 323 -0.79 17.40 10.15
CA THR A 323 -1.90 17.60 9.20
C THR A 323 -2.33 16.30 8.54
N LEU A 324 -1.37 15.46 8.13
CA LEU A 324 -1.67 14.14 7.56
C LEU A 324 -2.37 13.24 8.58
N ALA A 325 -1.87 13.17 9.81
CA ALA A 325 -2.49 12.37 10.87
C ALA A 325 -3.93 12.83 11.19
N ARG A 326 -4.18 14.15 11.15
CA ARG A 326 -5.54 14.70 11.29
C ARG A 326 -6.42 14.28 10.10
N LEU A 327 -5.94 14.42 8.87
CA LEU A 327 -6.70 14.04 7.67
C LEU A 327 -7.02 12.54 7.65
N ASP A 328 -6.08 11.68 8.06
CA ASP A 328 -6.33 10.24 8.20
C ASP A 328 -7.42 9.96 9.24
N THR A 329 -7.40 10.69 10.36
CA THR A 329 -8.46 10.59 11.38
C THR A 329 -9.81 11.05 10.83
N ASP A 330 -9.83 12.15 10.08
CA ASP A 330 -11.05 12.68 9.45
C ASP A 330 -11.61 11.70 8.41
N ILE A 331 -10.75 11.05 7.61
CA ILE A 331 -11.15 10.02 6.63
C ILE A 331 -11.77 8.81 7.32
N GLU A 332 -11.16 8.32 8.40
CA GLU A 332 -11.70 7.16 9.14
C GLU A 332 -13.00 7.51 9.86
N ALA A 333 -13.13 8.72 10.41
CA ALA A 333 -14.38 9.23 10.97
C ALA A 333 -15.48 9.33 9.90
N GLU A 334 -15.15 9.84 8.71
CA GLU A 334 -16.06 9.96 7.57
C GLU A 334 -16.51 8.58 7.08
N ARG A 335 -15.58 7.62 6.96
CA ARG A 335 -15.90 6.21 6.62
C ARG A 335 -16.78 5.54 7.67
N ALA A 336 -16.55 5.80 8.95
CA ALA A 336 -17.38 5.25 10.01
C ALA A 336 -18.80 5.86 10.00
N ALA A 337 -18.92 7.17 9.76
CA ALA A 337 -20.19 7.87 9.71
C ALA A 337 -21.01 7.53 8.45
N ASN A 338 -20.34 7.39 7.29
CA ASN A 338 -20.99 7.31 5.98
C ASN A 338 -20.74 6.00 5.21
N GLY A 339 -20.00 5.05 5.78
CA GLY A 339 -19.69 3.76 5.15
C GLY A 339 -20.92 2.93 4.79
N TRP A 340 -22.04 3.14 5.51
CA TRP A 340 -23.33 2.51 5.23
C TRP A 340 -23.87 2.81 3.81
N LEU A 341 -23.45 3.91 3.18
CA LEU A 341 -23.79 4.19 1.78
C LEU A 341 -23.19 3.14 0.82
N HIS A 342 -22.02 2.59 1.14
CA HIS A 342 -21.44 1.50 0.37
C HIS A 342 -22.17 0.19 0.63
N ASP A 343 -22.72 0.00 1.83
CA ASP A 343 -23.49 -1.21 2.16
C ASP A 343 -24.73 -1.34 1.26
N LEU A 344 -25.35 -0.22 0.83
CA LEU A 344 -26.41 -0.22 -0.20
C LEU A 344 -25.97 -0.91 -1.50
N LEU A 345 -24.68 -0.81 -1.84
CA LEU A 345 -24.12 -1.28 -3.10
C LEU A 345 -23.60 -2.72 -2.97
N THR A 346 -23.10 -3.13 -1.81
CA THR A 346 -22.36 -4.39 -1.65
C THR A 346 -23.10 -5.47 -0.85
N GLU A 347 -23.92 -5.08 0.12
CA GLU A 347 -24.45 -6.00 1.13
C GLU A 347 -25.72 -6.75 0.69
N THR A 348 -26.11 -7.73 1.52
CA THR A 348 -27.35 -8.52 1.42
C THR A 348 -27.84 -8.90 2.81
N GLY A 349 -29.15 -9.18 2.97
CA GLY A 349 -29.74 -9.55 4.27
C GLY A 349 -29.80 -8.39 5.26
N ASP A 350 -29.73 -8.68 6.55
CA ASP A 350 -29.88 -7.68 7.63
C ASP A 350 -28.98 -6.43 7.47
N PRO A 351 -27.69 -6.52 7.09
CA PRO A 351 -26.87 -5.32 6.85
C PRO A 351 -27.41 -4.41 5.75
N LEU A 352 -27.97 -5.00 4.68
CA LEU A 352 -28.60 -4.24 3.60
C LEU A 352 -29.90 -3.56 4.08
N VAL A 353 -30.71 -4.26 4.89
CA VAL A 353 -31.93 -3.69 5.49
C VAL A 353 -31.59 -2.45 6.32
N VAL A 354 -30.55 -2.52 7.16
CA VAL A 354 -30.08 -1.38 7.97
C VAL A 354 -29.61 -0.22 7.10
N ALA A 355 -28.90 -0.50 6.00
CA ALA A 355 -28.43 0.54 5.08
C ALA A 355 -29.61 1.25 4.37
N VAL A 356 -30.63 0.48 3.96
CA VAL A 356 -31.85 1.02 3.34
C VAL A 356 -32.68 1.82 4.34
N GLU A 357 -32.83 1.36 5.58
CA GLU A 357 -33.49 2.10 6.66
C GLU A 357 -32.83 3.48 6.87
N LYS A 358 -31.50 3.53 6.93
CA LYS A 358 -30.73 4.78 7.03
C LYS A 358 -30.93 5.68 5.80
N ALA A 359 -30.93 5.12 4.60
CA ALA A 359 -31.17 5.88 3.37
C ALA A 359 -32.54 6.55 3.38
N LEU A 360 -33.58 5.82 3.77
CA LEU A 360 -34.95 6.33 3.85
C LEU A 360 -35.07 7.42 4.93
N ALA A 361 -34.47 7.21 6.10
CA ALA A 361 -34.43 8.22 7.15
C ALA A 361 -33.73 9.50 6.67
N GLU A 362 -32.63 9.38 5.93
CA GLU A 362 -31.90 10.53 5.39
C GLU A 362 -32.66 11.27 4.28
N ILE A 363 -33.44 10.55 3.46
CA ILE A 363 -34.37 11.16 2.52
C ILE A 363 -35.44 12.02 3.24
N GLY A 364 -35.69 11.75 4.53
CA GLY A 364 -36.59 12.50 5.39
C GLY A 364 -37.89 11.76 5.72
N PHE A 365 -37.87 10.42 5.64
CA PHE A 365 -38.95 9.60 6.19
C PHE A 365 -38.84 9.51 7.72
N GLU A 366 -39.93 9.78 8.43
CA GLU A 366 -39.93 9.86 9.90
C GLU A 366 -40.37 8.55 10.57
N HIS A 367 -41.20 7.76 9.89
CA HIS A 367 -41.83 6.54 10.40
C HIS A 367 -41.47 5.32 9.53
N VAL A 368 -40.18 4.98 9.50
CA VAL A 368 -39.67 3.72 8.94
C VAL A 368 -39.56 2.69 10.06
N VAL A 369 -40.30 1.60 9.95
CA VAL A 369 -40.42 0.56 10.99
C VAL A 369 -39.81 -0.74 10.50
N ASP A 370 -38.81 -1.24 11.22
CA ASP A 370 -38.23 -2.56 11.00
C ASP A 370 -39.17 -3.65 11.55
N MET A 371 -39.87 -4.31 10.64
CA MET A 371 -40.89 -5.29 10.96
C MET A 371 -40.30 -6.64 11.33
N ASP A 372 -39.11 -6.98 10.84
CA ASP A 372 -38.38 -8.18 11.22
C ASP A 372 -38.04 -8.14 12.71
N LYS A 373 -37.52 -7.01 13.22
CA LYS A 373 -37.27 -6.83 14.67
C LYS A 373 -38.53 -7.02 15.52
N ILE A 374 -39.67 -6.48 15.09
CA ILE A 374 -40.94 -6.62 15.82
C ILE A 374 -41.40 -8.08 15.82
N ARG A 375 -41.39 -8.74 14.65
CA ARG A 375 -41.89 -10.11 14.51
C ARG A 375 -41.03 -11.12 15.25
N ASP A 376 -39.71 -10.92 15.26
CA ASP A 376 -38.78 -11.74 16.05
C ASP A 376 -39.07 -11.62 17.56
N GLN A 377 -39.31 -10.41 18.06
CA GLN A 377 -39.69 -10.18 19.47
C GLN A 377 -41.03 -10.84 19.83
N GLU A 378 -41.97 -10.90 18.88
CA GLU A 378 -43.26 -11.56 19.04
C GLU A 378 -43.22 -13.08 18.79
N GLY A 379 -42.07 -13.65 18.41
CA GLY A 379 -41.93 -15.07 18.06
C GLY A 379 -42.73 -15.50 16.83
N LYS A 380 -42.96 -14.58 15.88
CA LYS A 380 -43.70 -14.82 14.63
C LYS A 380 -42.74 -14.99 13.46
N SER A 381 -43.16 -15.70 12.42
CA SER A 381 -42.36 -15.80 11.18
C SER A 381 -42.23 -14.43 10.52
N ARG A 382 -41.02 -14.04 10.12
CA ARG A 382 -40.72 -12.82 9.33
C ARG A 382 -41.54 -12.75 8.03
N ARG A 383 -41.78 -11.53 7.54
CA ARG A 383 -42.58 -11.25 6.33
C ARG A 383 -41.95 -10.10 5.55
N GLU A 384 -42.42 -8.87 5.75
CA GLU A 384 -41.81 -7.67 5.22
C GLU A 384 -40.59 -7.25 6.03
N ASP A 385 -39.58 -6.67 5.38
CA ASP A 385 -38.38 -6.17 6.07
C ASP A 385 -38.70 -4.84 6.76
N LEU A 386 -39.16 -3.84 5.99
CA LEU A 386 -39.50 -2.52 6.50
C LEU A 386 -40.94 -2.12 6.15
N ARG A 387 -41.46 -1.16 6.90
CA ARG A 387 -42.74 -0.49 6.64
C ARG A 387 -42.60 1.01 6.79
N ILE A 388 -43.15 1.78 5.85
CA ILE A 388 -43.13 3.26 5.90
C ILE A 388 -44.54 3.77 6.18
N GLU A 389 -44.72 4.44 7.32
CA GLU A 389 -46.03 4.88 7.84
C GLU A 389 -46.25 6.41 7.78
N ASP A 390 -45.39 7.17 7.10
CA ASP A 390 -45.45 8.65 7.02
C ASP A 390 -46.77 9.20 6.44
N ARG A 391 -47.30 8.53 5.40
CA ARG A 391 -48.53 8.93 4.71
C ARG A 391 -49.17 7.76 3.98
N SER A 392 -50.39 7.95 3.50
CA SER A 392 -51.06 7.02 2.58
C SER A 392 -50.53 7.17 1.13
N PRO A 393 -50.37 6.08 0.39
CA PRO A 393 -50.57 4.68 0.81
C PRO A 393 -49.49 4.21 1.78
N LEU A 394 -49.79 3.27 2.67
CA LEU A 394 -48.77 2.60 3.48
C LEU A 394 -47.82 1.82 2.56
N LEU A 395 -46.50 2.02 2.69
CA LEU A 395 -45.52 1.22 1.94
C LEU A 395 -45.06 0.00 2.75
N ILE A 396 -45.19 -1.17 2.13
CA ILE A 396 -44.62 -2.43 2.59
C ILE A 396 -43.37 -2.71 1.76
N VAL A 397 -42.20 -2.71 2.40
CA VAL A 397 -40.91 -2.75 1.72
C VAL A 397 -40.28 -4.14 1.88
N ASP A 398 -39.90 -4.73 0.76
CA ASP A 398 -39.13 -5.98 0.69
C ASP A 398 -37.76 -5.69 0.06
N ILE A 399 -36.69 -6.16 0.68
CA ILE A 399 -35.31 -5.80 0.37
C ILE A 399 -34.52 -7.06 0.05
N LYS A 400 -33.89 -7.08 -1.13
CA LYS A 400 -33.12 -8.25 -1.59
C LYS A 400 -31.76 -7.87 -2.14
N GLY A 401 -30.73 -8.58 -1.71
CA GLY A 401 -29.40 -8.53 -2.31
C GLY A 401 -29.10 -9.79 -3.13
N ILE A 402 -28.93 -9.64 -4.44
CA ILE A 402 -28.80 -10.78 -5.37
C ILE A 402 -27.59 -10.62 -6.30
N GLY A 403 -27.03 -11.76 -6.71
CA GLY A 403 -25.85 -11.78 -7.59
C GLY A 403 -26.16 -11.58 -9.08
N GLY A 404 -27.42 -11.75 -9.48
CA GLY A 404 -27.87 -11.65 -10.87
C GLY A 404 -29.03 -10.66 -11.04
N TYR A 405 -29.87 -10.90 -12.03
CA TYR A 405 -31.11 -10.16 -12.25
C TYR A 405 -32.22 -10.61 -11.29
N PRO A 406 -33.15 -9.72 -10.90
CA PRO A 406 -34.32 -10.08 -10.09
C PRO A 406 -35.19 -11.14 -10.77
N SER A 407 -35.57 -12.18 -10.03
CA SER A 407 -36.62 -13.11 -10.43
C SER A 407 -38.03 -12.56 -10.12
N ASP A 408 -39.08 -13.25 -10.59
CA ASP A 408 -40.46 -12.88 -10.24
C ASP A 408 -40.72 -12.93 -8.75
N ASP A 409 -40.19 -13.95 -8.08
CA ASP A 409 -40.36 -14.11 -6.64
C ASP A 409 -39.62 -12.98 -5.89
N ASP A 410 -38.41 -12.60 -6.34
CA ASP A 410 -37.65 -11.51 -5.71
C ASP A 410 -38.38 -10.16 -5.79
N ALA A 411 -39.01 -9.86 -6.93
CA ALA A 411 -39.66 -8.56 -7.16
C ALA A 411 -41.08 -8.50 -6.58
N THR A 412 -41.86 -9.58 -6.65
CA THR A 412 -43.29 -9.57 -6.30
C THR A 412 -43.59 -9.94 -4.85
N GLN A 413 -42.56 -10.30 -4.05
CA GLN A 413 -42.72 -10.63 -2.62
C GLN A 413 -43.39 -9.49 -1.85
N ALA A 414 -43.01 -8.24 -2.13
CA ALA A 414 -43.61 -7.04 -1.52
C ALA A 414 -45.13 -6.96 -1.77
N THR A 415 -45.60 -7.33 -2.96
CA THR A 415 -47.04 -7.33 -3.31
C THR A 415 -47.82 -8.34 -2.47
N LYS A 416 -47.28 -9.55 -2.26
CA LYS A 416 -47.87 -10.54 -1.36
C LYS A 416 -48.02 -9.99 0.07
N HIS A 417 -46.97 -9.36 0.59
CA HIS A 417 -46.97 -8.79 1.93
C HIS A 417 -47.90 -7.57 2.06
N ALA A 418 -47.99 -6.73 1.02
CA ALA A 418 -48.95 -5.63 0.94
C ALA A 418 -50.39 -6.11 1.03
N PHE A 419 -50.76 -7.17 0.29
CA PHE A 419 -52.11 -7.73 0.33
C PHE A 419 -52.48 -8.32 1.70
N ILE A 420 -51.52 -8.99 2.36
CA ILE A 420 -51.72 -9.52 3.72
C ILE A 420 -51.94 -8.37 4.71
N ASN A 421 -51.07 -7.35 4.67
CA ASN A 421 -51.17 -6.17 5.54
C ASN A 421 -52.46 -5.37 5.31
N ALA A 422 -52.91 -5.22 4.06
CA ALA A 422 -54.19 -4.60 3.73
C ALA A 422 -55.36 -5.28 4.46
N LYS A 423 -55.37 -6.62 4.48
CA LYS A 423 -56.39 -7.40 5.19
C LYS A 423 -56.26 -7.30 6.72
N GLU A 424 -55.06 -7.47 7.25
CA GLU A 424 -54.80 -7.45 8.70
C GLU A 424 -55.09 -6.08 9.32
N LEU A 425 -54.68 -5.00 8.64
CA LEU A 425 -54.90 -3.61 9.07
C LEU A 425 -56.28 -3.06 8.66
N LYS A 426 -57.05 -3.82 7.86
CA LYS A 426 -58.35 -3.41 7.30
C LYS A 426 -58.28 -2.09 6.52
N ARG A 427 -57.25 -1.96 5.67
CA ARG A 427 -56.99 -0.79 4.83
C ARG A 427 -56.87 -1.18 3.36
N THR A 428 -57.26 -0.28 2.46
CA THR A 428 -57.18 -0.50 1.01
C THR A 428 -56.01 0.26 0.36
N ASP A 429 -55.42 1.22 1.07
CA ASP A 429 -54.33 2.08 0.65
C ASP A 429 -52.97 1.51 1.12
N VAL A 430 -52.64 0.29 0.68
CA VAL A 430 -51.36 -0.36 0.97
C VAL A 430 -50.67 -0.72 -0.34
N GLN A 431 -49.41 -0.33 -0.46
CA GLN A 431 -48.60 -0.51 -1.67
C GLN A 431 -47.32 -1.26 -1.33
N GLY A 432 -46.95 -2.21 -2.20
CA GLY A 432 -45.66 -2.91 -2.11
C GLY A 432 -44.55 -2.07 -2.74
N LEU A 433 -43.35 -2.14 -2.17
CA LEU A 433 -42.12 -1.57 -2.72
C LEU A 433 -41.00 -2.61 -2.61
N ALA A 434 -40.43 -3.02 -3.74
CA ALA A 434 -39.24 -3.86 -3.76
C ALA A 434 -38.00 -3.00 -3.98
N ILE A 435 -37.02 -3.13 -3.10
CA ILE A 435 -35.71 -2.46 -3.20
C ILE A 435 -34.63 -3.52 -3.37
N ILE A 436 -34.04 -3.61 -4.57
CA ILE A 436 -33.16 -4.73 -4.95
C ILE A 436 -31.73 -4.28 -5.26
N ASN A 437 -30.77 -4.82 -4.52
CA ASN A 437 -29.35 -4.76 -4.85
C ASN A 437 -29.01 -5.86 -5.87
N HIS A 438 -29.33 -5.60 -7.14
CA HIS A 438 -29.06 -6.52 -8.25
C HIS A 438 -27.58 -6.53 -8.63
N GLN A 439 -27.10 -7.65 -9.17
CA GLN A 439 -25.71 -7.83 -9.61
C GLN A 439 -24.66 -7.34 -8.59
N ARG A 440 -24.88 -7.60 -7.29
CA ARG A 440 -24.10 -6.97 -6.19
C ARG A 440 -22.59 -7.25 -6.23
N HIS A 441 -22.17 -8.27 -6.97
CA HIS A 441 -20.76 -8.63 -7.14
C HIS A 441 -20.04 -7.81 -8.24
N LEU A 442 -20.77 -6.97 -8.97
CA LEU A 442 -20.21 -6.02 -9.94
C LEU A 442 -20.21 -4.60 -9.37
N PRO A 443 -19.21 -3.77 -9.73
CA PRO A 443 -19.26 -2.33 -9.49
C PRO A 443 -20.56 -1.74 -10.06
N PRO A 444 -21.23 -0.79 -9.37
CA PRO A 444 -22.54 -0.29 -9.79
C PRO A 444 -22.61 0.23 -11.22
N LEU A 445 -21.55 0.88 -11.70
CA LEU A 445 -21.49 1.40 -13.08
C LEU A 445 -21.27 0.33 -14.15
N GLU A 446 -20.95 -0.90 -13.76
CA GLU A 446 -20.79 -2.05 -14.66
C GLU A 446 -22.02 -2.98 -14.64
N ARG A 447 -23.05 -2.64 -13.86
CA ARG A 447 -24.33 -3.35 -13.82
C ARG A 447 -25.23 -2.95 -14.98
N GLU A 448 -26.20 -3.79 -15.27
CA GLU A 448 -27.27 -3.51 -16.22
C GLU A 448 -28.34 -2.61 -15.59
N ASN A 449 -28.02 -1.31 -15.50
CA ASN A 449 -28.89 -0.32 -14.88
C ASN A 449 -29.95 0.25 -15.83
N ASP A 450 -29.83 0.04 -17.14
CA ASP A 450 -30.81 0.51 -18.12
C ASP A 450 -32.07 -0.36 -18.07
N MET A 451 -31.91 -1.68 -17.90
CA MET A 451 -33.02 -2.62 -17.73
C MET A 451 -32.78 -3.61 -16.57
N PRO A 452 -32.76 -3.16 -15.30
CA PRO A 452 -32.49 -4.02 -14.14
C PRO A 452 -33.65 -4.98 -13.84
N PHE A 453 -34.85 -4.66 -14.31
CA PHE A 453 -36.06 -5.49 -14.21
C PHE A 453 -36.56 -5.80 -15.62
N ARG A 454 -36.87 -7.06 -15.90
CA ARG A 454 -37.45 -7.48 -17.19
C ARG A 454 -38.81 -6.84 -17.45
N GLN A 455 -39.19 -6.69 -18.71
CA GLN A 455 -40.44 -6.03 -19.10
C GLN A 455 -41.68 -6.67 -18.46
N GLU A 456 -41.73 -8.00 -18.36
CA GLU A 456 -42.87 -8.70 -17.75
C GLU A 456 -43.05 -8.32 -16.26
N LEU A 457 -41.95 -8.05 -15.55
CA LEU A 457 -42.00 -7.57 -14.16
C LEU A 457 -42.52 -6.14 -14.09
N LEU A 458 -42.15 -5.28 -15.03
CA LEU A 458 -42.63 -3.90 -15.10
C LEU A 458 -44.13 -3.85 -15.42
N ASP A 459 -44.61 -4.74 -16.27
CA ASP A 459 -46.02 -4.86 -16.61
C ASP A 459 -46.83 -5.28 -15.36
N VAL A 460 -46.41 -6.36 -14.68
CA VAL A 460 -47.02 -6.82 -13.41
C VAL A 460 -46.98 -5.73 -12.35
N ALA A 461 -45.87 -5.00 -12.25
CA ALA A 461 -45.75 -3.91 -11.29
C ALA A 461 -46.73 -2.76 -11.57
N GLY A 462 -47.03 -2.49 -12.84
CA GLY A 462 -48.03 -1.51 -13.25
C GLY A 462 -49.45 -1.93 -12.91
N GLU A 463 -49.79 -3.19 -13.16
CA GLU A 463 -51.12 -3.74 -12.87
C GLU A 463 -51.41 -3.86 -11.37
N THR A 464 -50.37 -4.08 -10.56
CA THR A 464 -50.49 -4.28 -9.11
C THR A 464 -50.18 -3.05 -8.27
N GLY A 465 -49.68 -1.97 -8.89
CA GLY A 465 -49.21 -0.77 -8.21
C GLY A 465 -47.90 -0.96 -7.41
N LEU A 466 -47.14 -2.01 -7.67
CA LEU A 466 -45.85 -2.30 -7.01
C LEU A 466 -44.78 -1.30 -7.46
N GLY A 467 -44.04 -0.73 -6.51
CA GLY A 467 -42.82 0.03 -6.78
C GLY A 467 -41.60 -0.88 -6.91
N LEU A 468 -40.74 -0.60 -7.89
CA LEU A 468 -39.47 -1.30 -8.14
C LEU A 468 -38.32 -0.30 -8.17
N LEU A 469 -37.40 -0.43 -7.22
CA LEU A 469 -36.24 0.43 -7.06
C LEU A 469 -34.98 -0.42 -6.91
N THR A 470 -33.86 -0.01 -7.48
CA THR A 470 -32.58 -0.64 -7.14
C THR A 470 -31.90 0.09 -5.99
N THR A 471 -31.04 -0.59 -5.23
CA THR A 471 -30.28 0.10 -4.18
C THR A 471 -29.27 1.10 -4.74
N PHE A 472 -28.85 0.94 -6.00
CA PHE A 472 -28.04 1.94 -6.69
C PHE A 472 -28.82 3.21 -7.00
N ASP A 473 -30.12 3.11 -7.33
CA ASP A 473 -30.99 4.28 -7.45
C ASP A 473 -31.13 4.99 -6.12
N LEU A 474 -31.36 4.24 -5.04
CA LEU A 474 -31.47 4.79 -3.69
C LEU A 474 -30.16 5.49 -3.27
N TYR A 475 -29.01 4.89 -3.57
CA TYR A 475 -27.70 5.52 -3.39
C TYR A 475 -27.60 6.83 -4.17
N ARG A 476 -27.98 6.84 -5.46
CA ARG A 476 -27.98 8.04 -6.30
C ARG A 476 -28.88 9.13 -5.71
N MET A 477 -30.06 8.78 -5.18
CA MET A 477 -30.96 9.75 -4.55
C MET A 477 -30.30 10.42 -3.34
N VAL A 478 -29.70 9.63 -2.43
CA VAL A 478 -29.07 10.16 -1.21
C VAL A 478 -27.86 11.04 -1.54
N VAL A 479 -26.93 10.56 -2.38
CA VAL A 479 -25.71 11.34 -2.66
C VAL A 479 -25.98 12.64 -3.41
N ASN A 480 -27.01 12.67 -4.28
CA ASN A 480 -27.40 13.90 -4.96
C ASN A 480 -28.21 14.83 -4.06
N MET A 481 -29.04 14.28 -3.17
CA MET A 481 -29.72 15.09 -2.16
C MET A 481 -28.71 15.82 -1.26
N ARG A 482 -27.62 15.17 -0.85
CA ARG A 482 -26.51 15.83 -0.13
C ARG A 482 -25.78 16.89 -0.97
N LYS A 483 -25.55 16.60 -2.24
CA LYS A 483 -24.75 17.46 -3.13
C LYS A 483 -25.49 18.73 -3.54
N LEU A 484 -26.79 18.61 -3.80
CA LEU A 484 -27.63 19.63 -4.44
C LEU A 484 -28.72 20.17 -3.51
N ASP A 485 -28.70 19.75 -2.24
CA ASP A 485 -29.68 20.12 -1.21
C ASP A 485 -31.12 19.89 -1.69
N TRP A 486 -31.39 18.71 -2.27
CA TRP A 486 -32.73 18.39 -2.77
C TRP A 486 -33.76 18.43 -1.64
N PRO A 487 -34.92 19.11 -1.82
CA PRO A 487 -35.94 19.12 -0.80
C PRO A 487 -36.51 17.71 -0.57
N SER A 488 -36.52 17.26 0.69
CA SER A 488 -36.99 15.93 1.11
C SER A 488 -38.34 15.55 0.53
N GLU A 489 -39.30 16.47 0.48
CA GLU A 489 -40.65 16.21 -0.05
C GLU A 489 -40.64 15.79 -1.53
N HIS A 490 -39.74 16.35 -2.34
CA HIS A 490 -39.61 15.98 -3.74
C HIS A 490 -38.93 14.63 -3.95
N VAL A 491 -38.06 14.22 -3.02
CA VAL A 491 -37.39 12.92 -3.07
C VAL A 491 -38.31 11.83 -2.50
N LYS A 492 -38.99 12.08 -1.37
CA LYS A 492 -40.01 11.20 -0.80
C LYS A 492 -41.11 10.88 -1.80
N ALA A 493 -41.60 11.89 -2.53
CA ALA A 493 -42.66 11.70 -3.53
C ALA A 493 -42.32 10.61 -4.57
N VAL A 494 -41.05 10.47 -4.94
CA VAL A 494 -40.56 9.50 -5.92
C VAL A 494 -40.64 8.07 -5.39
N VAL A 495 -40.32 7.86 -4.11
CA VAL A 495 -40.35 6.53 -3.46
C VAL A 495 -41.77 5.93 -3.43
N TYR A 496 -42.81 6.76 -3.50
CA TYR A 496 -44.21 6.32 -3.62
C TYR A 496 -44.62 5.95 -5.05
N GLY A 497 -43.73 6.05 -6.03
CA GLY A 497 -44.00 5.63 -7.41
C GLY A 497 -44.26 4.13 -7.52
N HIS A 498 -44.83 3.72 -8.65
CA HIS A 498 -45.02 2.31 -9.02
C HIS A 498 -44.27 2.00 -10.32
N GLN A 499 -44.19 0.72 -10.70
CA GLN A 499 -43.29 0.22 -11.74
C GLN A 499 -41.83 0.57 -11.44
N ARG A 500 -41.01 0.83 -12.46
CA ARG A 500 -39.64 1.31 -12.32
C ARG A 500 -39.64 2.72 -11.76
N ILE A 501 -39.13 2.89 -10.54
CA ILE A 501 -38.96 4.19 -9.90
C ILE A 501 -37.61 4.78 -10.31
N GLU A 502 -37.59 5.87 -11.08
CA GLU A 502 -36.34 6.54 -11.44
C GLU A 502 -35.80 7.41 -10.28
N PRO A 503 -34.48 7.51 -10.07
CA PRO A 503 -33.87 8.32 -9.00
C PRO A 503 -33.83 9.82 -9.31
N VAL A 504 -34.94 10.38 -9.80
CA VAL A 504 -35.08 11.78 -10.22
C VAL A 504 -36.11 12.45 -9.33
N PRO A 505 -35.77 13.53 -8.59
CA PRO A 505 -36.70 14.16 -7.65
C PRO A 505 -37.86 14.83 -8.39
N ALA A 506 -39.05 14.84 -7.79
CA ALA A 506 -40.30 15.23 -8.47
C ALA A 506 -40.35 16.68 -9.00
N HIS A 507 -39.46 17.56 -8.55
CA HIS A 507 -39.35 18.95 -9.03
C HIS A 507 -38.50 19.11 -10.29
N TYR A 508 -37.76 18.07 -10.69
CA TYR A 508 -36.99 18.06 -11.92
C TYR A 508 -37.91 17.69 -13.08
N ARG A 509 -38.05 18.62 -14.03
CA ARG A 509 -38.91 18.44 -15.20
C ARG A 509 -38.04 18.10 -16.39
N TYR A 510 -38.16 16.88 -16.90
CA TYR A 510 -37.40 16.47 -18.08
C TYR A 510 -37.72 17.39 -19.26
N ILE A 511 -36.68 17.88 -19.94
CA ILE A 511 -36.83 18.76 -21.10
C ILE A 511 -36.27 18.18 -22.39
N GLY A 512 -35.43 17.15 -22.33
CA GLY A 512 -34.83 16.54 -23.51
C GLY A 512 -33.45 15.95 -23.23
N THR A 513 -32.75 15.58 -24.30
CA THR A 513 -31.36 15.14 -24.22
C THR A 513 -30.42 16.14 -24.88
N VAL A 514 -29.16 16.11 -24.48
CA VAL A 514 -28.11 16.93 -25.08
C VAL A 514 -27.97 16.52 -26.55
N ALA A 515 -28.33 17.43 -27.45
CA ALA A 515 -28.17 17.26 -28.89
C ALA A 515 -26.76 17.63 -29.36
N LYS A 516 -26.08 18.55 -28.66
CA LYS A 516 -24.71 18.95 -28.97
C LYS A 516 -23.98 19.45 -27.73
N ALA A 517 -22.79 18.92 -27.48
CA ALA A 517 -21.93 19.37 -26.38
C ALA A 517 -20.76 20.22 -26.91
N MET A 518 -20.48 21.35 -26.25
CA MET A 518 -19.37 22.25 -26.59
C MET A 518 -18.68 22.73 -25.31
N THR A 519 -17.45 23.22 -25.40
CA THR A 519 -16.78 23.84 -24.24
C THR A 519 -17.60 25.05 -23.76
N GLY A 520 -17.96 25.06 -22.48
CA GLY A 520 -18.74 26.12 -21.85
C GLY A 520 -20.23 26.17 -22.22
N LYS A 521 -20.75 25.26 -23.06
CA LYS A 521 -22.11 25.33 -23.63
C LYS A 521 -22.68 23.97 -23.99
N LEU A 522 -24.01 23.85 -23.96
CA LEU A 522 -24.70 22.68 -24.47
C LEU A 522 -25.95 23.09 -25.26
N GLY A 523 -26.32 22.29 -26.24
CA GLY A 523 -27.57 22.41 -27.00
C GLY A 523 -28.51 21.26 -26.67
N VAL A 524 -29.77 21.58 -26.45
CA VAL A 524 -30.87 20.63 -26.18
C VAL A 524 -31.99 20.93 -27.17
N VAL A 525 -32.54 19.89 -27.79
CA VAL A 525 -33.83 20.03 -28.48
C VAL A 525 -34.92 19.75 -27.44
N ILE A 526 -35.74 20.75 -27.13
CA ILE A 526 -36.75 20.61 -26.08
C ILE A 526 -37.79 19.59 -26.55
N ALA A 527 -37.84 18.44 -25.89
CA ALA A 527 -38.77 17.36 -26.17
C ALA A 527 -40.05 17.48 -25.32
N GLU A 528 -39.90 17.92 -24.08
CA GLU A 528 -40.98 18.01 -23.09
C GLU A 528 -40.85 19.28 -22.25
N ASN A 529 -41.94 19.68 -21.59
CA ASN A 529 -41.98 20.86 -20.72
C ASN A 529 -41.42 22.14 -21.37
N GLU A 530 -40.96 23.08 -20.56
CA GLU A 530 -40.35 24.34 -20.96
C GLU A 530 -39.30 24.74 -19.92
N ILE A 531 -38.38 25.61 -20.31
CA ILE A 531 -37.39 26.20 -19.40
C ILE A 531 -37.25 27.69 -19.66
N ALA A 532 -37.19 28.49 -18.60
CA ALA A 532 -37.10 29.94 -18.65
C ALA A 532 -35.75 30.46 -18.12
N VAL A 533 -35.41 31.68 -18.52
CA VAL A 533 -34.31 32.43 -17.90
C VAL A 533 -34.63 32.63 -16.42
N GLY A 534 -33.66 32.31 -15.57
CA GLY A 534 -33.82 32.33 -14.11
C GLY A 534 -34.22 31.00 -13.48
N ASP A 535 -34.50 29.95 -14.26
CA ASP A 535 -34.54 28.56 -13.76
C ASP A 535 -33.13 27.99 -13.58
N ARG A 536 -33.01 26.79 -13.01
CA ARG A 536 -31.79 25.98 -13.08
C ARG A 536 -31.93 24.89 -14.13
N LEU A 537 -30.82 24.58 -14.80
CA LEU A 537 -30.69 23.48 -15.74
C LEU A 537 -29.90 22.36 -15.07
N ALA A 538 -30.48 21.16 -14.99
CA ALA A 538 -29.81 19.99 -14.45
C ALA A 538 -29.46 18.99 -15.57
N VAL A 539 -28.24 18.46 -15.57
CA VAL A 539 -27.80 17.38 -16.46
C VAL A 539 -27.54 16.13 -15.64
N GLU A 540 -28.12 15.01 -16.06
CA GLU A 540 -27.96 13.73 -15.40
C GLU A 540 -26.68 13.03 -15.84
N GLY A 541 -25.77 12.81 -14.90
CA GLY A 541 -24.62 11.93 -15.05
C GLY A 541 -24.89 10.51 -14.55
N LEU A 542 -23.86 9.67 -14.62
CA LEU A 542 -23.95 8.25 -14.23
C LEU A 542 -24.27 8.04 -12.75
N ILE A 543 -23.82 8.95 -11.88
CA ILE A 543 -24.11 8.94 -10.45
C ILE A 543 -24.70 10.28 -10.06
N TYR A 544 -23.97 11.35 -10.34
CA TYR A 544 -24.31 12.69 -9.92
C TYR A 544 -25.08 13.47 -10.99
N PHE A 545 -25.97 14.34 -10.52
CA PHE A 545 -26.49 15.47 -11.28
C PHE A 545 -25.54 16.66 -11.09
N ASP A 546 -25.44 17.47 -12.13
CA ASP A 546 -24.87 18.81 -12.05
C ASP A 546 -25.92 19.82 -12.46
N GLU A 547 -25.89 20.99 -11.82
CA GLU A 547 -26.83 22.07 -12.08
C GLU A 547 -26.09 23.34 -12.53
N ALA A 548 -26.76 24.17 -13.31
CA ALA A 548 -26.30 25.50 -13.67
C ALA A 548 -27.49 26.47 -13.75
N ASP A 549 -27.29 27.72 -13.33
CA ASP A 549 -28.29 28.77 -13.50
C ASP A 549 -28.48 29.11 -14.97
N VAL A 550 -29.74 29.21 -15.40
CA VAL A 550 -30.09 29.60 -16.76
C VAL A 550 -30.06 31.12 -16.86
N ALA A 551 -28.86 31.68 -17.07
CA ALA A 551 -28.68 33.13 -17.23
C ALA A 551 -29.14 33.65 -18.61
N SER A 552 -29.15 32.79 -19.63
CA SER A 552 -29.62 33.14 -20.98
C SER A 552 -29.97 31.89 -21.77
N ILE A 553 -30.93 32.00 -22.68
CA ILE A 553 -31.31 30.93 -23.61
C ILE A 553 -31.19 31.47 -25.03
N ARG A 554 -30.64 30.66 -25.94
CA ARG A 554 -30.63 30.99 -27.38
C ARG A 554 -31.32 29.91 -28.20
N VAL A 555 -32.32 30.30 -28.98
CA VAL A 555 -33.00 29.42 -29.94
C VAL A 555 -32.71 29.94 -31.34
N ASN A 556 -32.08 29.12 -32.19
CA ASN A 556 -31.65 29.53 -33.53
C ASN A 556 -30.84 30.85 -33.53
N ASP A 557 -29.85 30.95 -32.65
CA ASP A 557 -28.99 32.12 -32.41
C ASP A 557 -29.70 33.40 -31.92
N LYS A 558 -31.00 33.35 -31.63
CA LYS A 558 -31.74 34.48 -31.08
C LYS A 558 -31.93 34.32 -29.57
N PRO A 559 -31.69 35.36 -28.76
CA PRO A 559 -31.99 35.32 -27.33
C PRO A 559 -33.50 35.19 -27.13
N VAL A 560 -33.90 34.29 -26.22
CA VAL A 560 -35.29 34.10 -25.80
C VAL A 560 -35.36 34.04 -24.28
N GLU A 561 -36.48 34.48 -23.72
CA GLU A 561 -36.74 34.35 -22.27
C GLU A 561 -37.16 32.92 -21.89
N ARG A 562 -37.62 32.14 -22.86
CA ARG A 562 -38.15 30.79 -22.65
C ARG A 562 -37.96 29.93 -23.88
N ALA A 563 -37.56 28.67 -23.69
CA ALA A 563 -37.57 27.63 -24.71
C ALA A 563 -38.72 26.64 -24.45
N LYS A 564 -39.41 26.25 -25.52
CA LYS A 564 -40.59 25.36 -25.49
C LYS A 564 -40.35 24.14 -26.36
N VAL A 565 -41.23 23.14 -26.22
CA VAL A 565 -41.21 21.92 -27.03
C VAL A 565 -41.01 22.22 -28.53
N GLY A 566 -40.01 21.57 -29.13
CA GLY A 566 -39.57 21.75 -30.51
C GLY A 566 -38.41 22.71 -30.70
N ASP A 567 -38.08 23.55 -29.71
CA ASP A 567 -37.00 24.54 -29.85
C ASP A 567 -35.61 23.89 -29.73
N PRO A 568 -34.67 24.20 -30.66
CA PRO A 568 -33.25 23.90 -30.47
C PRO A 568 -32.61 24.98 -29.59
N ALA A 569 -32.60 24.75 -28.28
CA ALA A 569 -32.14 25.71 -27.27
C ALA A 569 -30.68 25.48 -26.86
N GLY A 570 -29.89 26.55 -26.85
CA GLY A 570 -28.53 26.59 -26.36
C GLY A 570 -28.44 27.22 -24.97
N PHE A 571 -27.70 26.56 -24.08
CA PHE A 571 -27.47 26.97 -22.69
C PHE A 571 -25.97 27.12 -22.42
N LEU A 572 -25.63 27.99 -21.47
CA LEU A 572 -24.29 28.04 -20.91
C LEU A 572 -24.11 26.87 -19.94
N TRP A 573 -22.91 26.30 -19.93
CA TRP A 573 -22.54 25.20 -19.04
C TRP A 573 -21.17 25.49 -18.42
N PRO A 574 -21.08 25.72 -17.10
CA PRO A 574 -19.81 26.09 -16.46
C PRO A 574 -18.70 25.04 -16.64
N ASP A 575 -17.46 25.47 -16.84
CA ASP A 575 -16.30 24.58 -16.99
C ASP A 575 -15.97 23.77 -15.72
N GLY A 576 -16.52 24.15 -14.57
CA GLY A 576 -16.40 23.42 -13.31
C GLY A 576 -17.39 22.24 -13.15
N ASN A 577 -18.43 22.19 -13.98
CA ASN A 577 -19.41 21.09 -13.96
C ASN A 577 -18.88 19.86 -14.72
N ALA A 578 -19.52 18.70 -14.57
CA ALA A 578 -19.11 17.51 -15.32
C ALA A 578 -19.14 17.73 -16.83
N LYS A 579 -18.26 16.99 -17.51
CA LYS A 579 -18.17 16.98 -18.96
C LYS A 579 -19.42 16.36 -19.57
N VAL A 580 -20.18 17.20 -20.27
CA VAL A 580 -21.42 16.81 -20.96
C VAL A 580 -21.11 16.01 -22.23
N ARG A 581 -21.95 15.02 -22.52
CA ARG A 581 -21.93 14.21 -23.74
C ARG A 581 -23.30 14.24 -24.40
N GLU A 582 -23.32 14.08 -25.72
CA GLU A 582 -24.57 13.93 -26.47
C GLU A 582 -25.36 12.72 -25.95
N GLY A 583 -26.69 12.86 -25.88
CA GLY A 583 -27.60 11.85 -25.35
C GLY A 583 -27.85 11.91 -23.84
N MET A 584 -27.09 12.69 -23.06
CA MET A 584 -27.37 12.87 -21.62
C MET A 584 -28.73 13.52 -21.40
N ARG A 585 -29.50 13.05 -20.40
CA ARG A 585 -30.81 13.60 -20.03
C ARG A 585 -30.64 14.96 -19.36
N VAL A 586 -31.55 15.88 -19.68
CA VAL A 586 -31.54 17.26 -19.21
C VAL A 586 -32.90 17.61 -18.62
N TYR A 587 -32.89 18.35 -17.51
CA TYR A 587 -34.07 18.73 -16.76
C TYR A 587 -34.06 20.24 -16.50
N ALA A 588 -35.25 20.83 -16.53
CA ALA A 588 -35.52 22.12 -15.95
C ALA A 588 -35.84 21.96 -14.46
N VAL A 589 -35.24 22.80 -13.64
CA VAL A 589 -35.49 22.91 -12.20
C VAL A 589 -36.05 24.31 -11.97
N PRO A 590 -37.38 24.47 -11.94
CA PRO A 590 -38.01 25.77 -11.82
C PRO A 590 -37.60 26.42 -10.49
N ASN A 591 -37.17 27.67 -10.54
CA ASN A 591 -36.96 28.41 -9.30
C ASN A 591 -38.33 28.83 -8.76
N SER A 592 -38.66 28.35 -7.55
CA SER A 592 -39.83 28.79 -6.79
C SER A 592 -39.67 30.28 -6.45
N LYS A 593 -40.12 31.16 -7.34
CA LYS A 593 -40.40 32.56 -6.99
C LYS A 593 -41.80 32.69 -6.41
#